data_AF-A0A2V7MZU3-F1
#
_entry.id   AF-A0A2V7MZU3-F1
#
_cell.length_a   1.000
_cell.length_b   1.000
_cell.length_c   1.000
_cell.angle_alpha   90.00
_cell.angle_beta   90.00
_cell.angle_gamma   90.00
#
_symmetry.space_group_name_H-M   'P 1'
#
loop_
_entity.id
_entity.type
_entity.pdbx_description
1 polymer ?
#
loop_
_entity_poly.entity_id
_entity_poly.type
_entity_poly.pdbx_seq_one_letter_code
_entity_poly.pdbx_strand_id
1 'polypeptide(L)'
;MPEKLSAEQAQRAEQIQQFIKSVEHVQRLVAELEANRNQPKIADNICHTIAREMSQLRHRAVAANVSTIADVAGSMSVLATRSGNLNMKIRGLRDAVNNIQAQLDHELKAALHPERKGPQQPRP
;
A
#
# COMPACT_ATOMS: atom_id res chain seq x y z
N MET A 1 26.96 10.31 17.33
CA MET A 1 26.52 8.91 17.57
C MET A 1 25.26 8.72 16.74
N PRO A 2 25.22 7.81 15.74
CA PRO A 2 23.97 7.52 15.04
C PRO A 2 22.96 7.00 16.07
N GLU A 3 21.82 7.69 16.20
CA GLU A 3 20.73 7.26 17.08
C GLU A 3 20.31 5.85 16.63
N LYS A 4 20.63 4.83 17.43
CA LYS A 4 20.14 3.48 17.19
C LYS A 4 18.62 3.53 17.26
N LEU A 5 17.95 3.06 16.22
CA LEU A 5 16.49 2.89 16.21
C LEU A 5 16.07 2.13 17.47
N SER A 6 15.01 2.59 18.13
CA SER A 6 14.37 1.82 19.20
C SER A 6 13.84 0.49 18.63
N ALA A 7 13.68 -0.53 19.46
CA ALA A 7 13.14 -1.82 19.04
C ALA A 7 11.77 -1.67 18.37
N GLU A 8 10.93 -0.77 18.88
CA GLU A 8 9.62 -0.44 18.30
C GLU A 8 9.74 0.23 16.92
N GLN A 9 10.73 1.11 16.73
CA GLN A 9 10.98 1.77 15.43
C GLN A 9 11.47 0.77 14.38
N ALA A 10 12.39 -0.13 14.77
CA ALA A 10 12.87 -1.19 13.90
C ALA A 10 11.73 -2.11 13.47
N GLN A 11 10.87 -2.52 14.42
CA GLN A 11 9.70 -3.35 14.15
C GLN A 11 8.70 -2.64 13.23
N ARG A 12 8.42 -1.35 13.45
CA ARG A 12 7.53 -0.56 12.59
C ARG A 12 8.08 -0.42 11.17
N ALA A 13 9.38 -0.14 11.04
CA ALA A 13 10.04 -0.03 9.74
C ALA A 13 10.01 -1.37 8.98
N GLU A 14 10.27 -2.49 9.66
CA GLU A 14 10.16 -3.82 9.06
C GLU A 14 8.75 -4.11 8.55
N GLN A 15 7.74 -3.75 9.35
CA GLN A 15 6.34 -3.95 8.97
C GLN A 15 5.95 -3.12 7.74
N ILE A 16 6.39 -1.85 7.67
CA ILE A 16 6.18 -0.99 6.50
C ILE A 16 6.88 -1.57 5.27
N GLN A 17 8.10 -2.09 5.41
CA GLN A 17 8.81 -2.75 4.31
C GLN A 17 8.06 -3.99 3.78
N GLN A 18 7.39 -4.76 4.65
CA GLN A 18 6.54 -5.86 4.21
C GLN A 18 5.31 -5.37 3.41
N PHE A 19 4.75 -4.22 3.78
CA PHE A 19 3.68 -3.59 3.01
C PHE A 19 4.17 -3.09 1.65
N ILE A 20 5.36 -2.48 1.58
CA ILE A 20 6.00 -2.06 0.32
C ILE A 20 6.12 -3.25 -0.63
N LYS A 21 6.68 -4.38 -0.17
CA LYS A 21 6.80 -5.61 -0.99
C LYS A 21 5.46 -6.10 -1.52
N SER A 22 4.41 -5.99 -0.72
CA SER A 22 3.06 -6.39 -1.12
C SER A 22 2.49 -5.46 -2.20
N VAL A 23 2.71 -4.15 -2.07
CA VAL A 23 2.31 -3.15 -3.06
C VAL A 23 3.09 -3.31 -4.36
N GLU A 24 4.39 -3.56 -4.30
CA GLU A 24 5.23 -3.83 -5.49
C GLU A 24 4.74 -5.08 -6.24
N HIS A 25 4.34 -6.13 -5.52
CA HIS A 25 3.74 -7.30 -6.15
C HIS A 25 2.45 -6.94 -6.88
N VAL A 26 1.57 -6.16 -6.25
CA VAL A 26 0.33 -5.69 -6.87
C VAL A 26 0.59 -4.76 -8.06
N GLN A 27 1.63 -3.93 -8.01
CA GLN A 27 2.06 -3.11 -9.16
C GLN A 27 2.37 -3.97 -10.38
N ARG A 28 3.08 -5.09 -10.20
CA ARG A 28 3.37 -6.05 -11.27
C ARG A 28 2.08 -6.69 -11.80
N LEU A 29 1.17 -7.09 -10.92
CA LEU A 29 -0.14 -7.62 -11.32
C LEU A 29 -0.96 -6.60 -12.14
N VAL A 30 -0.91 -5.32 -11.79
CA VAL A 30 -1.59 -4.26 -12.57
C VAL A 30 -0.96 -4.10 -13.95
N ALA A 31 0.37 -4.19 -14.06
CA ALA A 31 1.06 -4.17 -15.36
C ALA A 31 0.71 -5.41 -16.20
N GLU A 32 0.63 -6.59 -15.58
CA GLU A 32 0.18 -7.82 -16.23
C GLU A 32 -1.28 -7.73 -16.68
N LEU A 33 -2.16 -7.11 -15.88
CA LEU A 33 -3.55 -6.85 -16.25
C LEU A 33 -3.63 -5.97 -17.49
N GLU A 34 -2.83 -4.91 -17.55
CA GLU A 34 -2.77 -4.00 -18.70
C GLU A 34 -2.31 -4.73 -19.96
N ALA A 35 -1.26 -5.56 -19.85
CA ALA A 35 -0.74 -6.36 -20.95
C ALA A 35 -1.75 -7.41 -21.46
N ASN A 36 -2.59 -7.96 -20.57
CA ASN A 36 -3.55 -9.01 -20.87
C ASN A 36 -5.00 -8.51 -21.02
N ARG A 37 -5.22 -7.19 -21.14
CA ARG A 37 -6.57 -6.59 -21.15
C ARG A 37 -7.51 -7.12 -22.24
N ASN A 38 -6.97 -7.67 -23.32
CA ASN A 38 -7.73 -8.26 -24.43
C ASN A 38 -8.03 -9.76 -24.24
N GLN A 39 -7.64 -10.34 -23.09
CA GLN A 39 -7.84 -11.74 -22.76
C GLN A 39 -8.75 -11.85 -21.52
N PRO A 40 -10.10 -11.86 -21.69
CA PRO A 40 -11.04 -11.67 -20.60
C PRO A 40 -10.84 -12.60 -19.41
N LYS A 41 -10.64 -13.91 -19.67
CA LYS A 41 -10.41 -14.90 -18.60
C LYS A 41 -9.14 -14.61 -17.79
N ILE A 42 -8.06 -14.20 -18.46
CA ILE A 42 -6.80 -13.87 -17.79
C ILE A 42 -6.95 -12.57 -17.01
N ALA A 43 -7.54 -11.54 -17.62
CA ALA A 43 -7.79 -10.26 -16.97
C ALA A 43 -8.66 -10.40 -15.71
N ASP A 44 -9.72 -11.22 -15.79
CA ASP A 44 -10.57 -11.53 -14.64
C ASP A 44 -9.79 -12.26 -13.55
N ASN A 45 -8.99 -13.28 -13.88
CA ASN A 45 -8.16 -13.99 -12.90
C ASN A 45 -7.18 -13.03 -12.20
N ILE A 46 -6.52 -12.15 -12.94
CA ILE A 46 -5.61 -11.15 -12.38
C ILE A 46 -6.38 -10.17 -11.47
N CYS A 47 -7.58 -9.73 -11.86
CA CYS A 47 -8.43 -8.90 -11.01
C CYS A 47 -8.78 -9.58 -9.67
N HIS A 48 -9.11 -10.88 -9.69
CA HIS A 48 -9.37 -11.65 -8.48
C HIS A 48 -8.12 -11.76 -7.59
N THR A 49 -6.95 -11.97 -8.18
CA THR A 49 -5.67 -11.99 -7.45
C THR A 49 -5.39 -10.63 -6.80
N ILE A 50 -5.50 -9.53 -7.54
CA ILE A 50 -5.34 -8.17 -6.99
C ILE A 50 -6.31 -7.94 -5.84
N ALA A 51 -7.58 -8.31 -6.01
CA ALA A 51 -8.60 -8.15 -4.97
C ALA A 51 -8.22 -8.87 -3.67
N ARG A 52 -7.73 -10.10 -3.78
CA ARG A 52 -7.30 -10.92 -2.66
C ARG A 52 -6.08 -10.33 -1.97
N GLU A 53 -5.03 -9.99 -2.72
CA GLU A 53 -3.79 -9.39 -2.17
C GLU A 53 -4.09 -8.10 -1.41
N MET A 54 -4.94 -7.23 -1.99
CA MET A 54 -5.31 -5.97 -1.34
C MET A 54 -6.21 -6.17 -0.11
N SER A 55 -7.09 -7.18 -0.12
CA SER A 55 -7.87 -7.54 1.07
C SER A 55 -6.97 -8.04 2.22
N GLN A 56 -5.97 -8.86 1.90
CA GLN A 56 -4.98 -9.33 2.88
C GLN A 56 -4.09 -8.19 3.39
N LEU A 57 -3.67 -7.28 2.50
CA LEU A 57 -2.92 -6.08 2.89
C LEU A 57 -3.75 -5.21 3.85
N ARG A 58 -5.04 -4.98 3.55
CA ARG A 58 -5.94 -4.24 4.44
C ARG A 58 -5.98 -4.84 5.84
N HIS A 59 -6.20 -6.15 5.97
CA HIS A 59 -6.27 -6.79 7.29
C HIS A 59 -4.97 -6.61 8.08
N ARG A 60 -3.81 -6.77 7.42
CA ARG A 60 -2.50 -6.54 8.05
C ARG A 60 -2.28 -5.08 8.43
N ALA A 61 -2.69 -4.14 7.57
CA ALA A 61 -2.56 -2.70 7.83
C ALA A 61 -3.45 -2.24 9.00
N VAL A 62 -4.67 -2.78 9.13
CA VAL A 62 -5.54 -2.55 10.29
C VAL A 62 -4.88 -3.06 11.56
N ALA A 63 -4.37 -4.30 11.55
CA ALA A 63 -3.67 -4.87 12.71
C ALA A 63 -2.42 -4.08 13.11
N ALA A 64 -1.78 -3.41 12.14
CA ALA A 64 -0.62 -2.54 12.34
C ALA A 64 -0.95 -1.10 12.74
N ASN A 65 -2.23 -0.74 12.86
CA ASN A 65 -2.71 0.64 13.06
C ASN A 65 -2.21 1.62 11.97
N VAL A 66 -2.16 1.17 10.72
CA VAL A 66 -1.82 2.01 9.56
C VAL A 66 -3.08 2.25 8.72
N SER A 67 -3.99 3.07 9.26
CA SER A 67 -5.36 3.24 8.73
C SER A 67 -5.41 3.71 7.27
N THR A 68 -4.55 4.66 6.88
CA THR A 68 -4.54 5.18 5.50
C THR A 68 -4.23 4.08 4.47
N ILE A 69 -3.27 3.20 4.80
CA ILE A 69 -2.93 2.05 3.95
C ILE A 69 -4.08 1.05 3.90
N ALA A 70 -4.75 0.82 5.04
CA ALA A 70 -5.93 -0.05 5.09
C ALA A 70 -7.10 0.47 4.21
N ASP A 71 -7.34 1.78 4.21
CA ASP A 71 -8.43 2.40 3.45
C ASP A 71 -8.18 2.33 1.94
N VAL A 72 -6.95 2.65 1.50
CA VAL A 72 -6.56 2.54 0.10
C VAL A 72 -6.59 1.08 -0.35
N ALA A 73 -6.09 0.16 0.48
CA ALA A 73 -6.11 -1.27 0.19
C ALA A 73 -7.54 -1.83 0.06
N GLY A 74 -8.44 -1.41 0.95
CA GLY A 74 -9.86 -1.77 0.84
C GLY A 74 -10.49 -1.25 -0.46
N SER A 75 -10.22 0.01 -0.80
CA SER A 75 -10.74 0.64 -2.02
C SER A 75 -10.25 -0.07 -3.29
N MET A 76 -8.96 -0.44 -3.34
CA MET A 76 -8.38 -1.19 -4.44
C MET A 76 -8.98 -2.60 -4.57
N SER A 77 -9.20 -3.28 -3.44
CA SER A 77 -9.84 -4.60 -3.43
C SER A 77 -11.23 -4.54 -4.07
N VAL A 78 -12.05 -3.56 -3.67
CA VAL A 78 -13.38 -3.33 -4.24
C VAL A 78 -13.31 -2.95 -5.72
N LEU A 79 -12.37 -2.10 -6.11
CA LEU A 79 -12.19 -1.69 -7.50
C LEU A 79 -11.84 -2.88 -8.40
N ALA A 80 -10.99 -3.78 -7.91
CA ALA A 80 -10.59 -4.97 -8.65
C ALA A 80 -11.77 -5.95 -8.85
N THR A 81 -12.66 -6.11 -7.86
CA THR A 81 -13.83 -7.00 -7.96
C THR A 81 -15.01 -6.41 -8.73
N ARG A 82 -15.10 -5.08 -8.84
CA ARG A 82 -16.26 -4.43 -9.47
C ARG A 82 -16.36 -4.81 -10.95
N SER A 83 -17.56 -5.15 -11.40
CA SER A 83 -17.89 -5.28 -12.83
C SER A 83 -17.92 -3.91 -13.51
N GLY A 84 -17.38 -3.79 -14.73
CA GLY A 84 -17.37 -2.52 -15.44
C GLY A 84 -16.26 -2.41 -16.48
N ASN A 85 -16.00 -1.18 -16.94
CA ASN A 85 -15.00 -0.90 -17.96
C ASN A 85 -13.58 -1.20 -17.43
N LEU A 86 -12.95 -2.21 -18.03
CA LEU A 86 -11.62 -2.68 -17.66
C LEU A 86 -10.55 -1.58 -17.79
N ASN A 87 -10.64 -0.69 -18.78
CA ASN A 87 -9.67 0.39 -18.94
C ASN A 87 -9.75 1.41 -17.79
N MET A 88 -10.96 1.68 -17.30
CA MET A 88 -11.15 2.55 -16.13
C MET A 88 -10.61 1.89 -14.87
N LYS A 89 -10.83 0.57 -14.72
CA LYS A 89 -10.29 -0.23 -13.62
C LYS A 89 -8.76 -0.22 -13.61
N ILE A 90 -8.12 -0.50 -14.75
CA ILE A 90 -6.65 -0.47 -14.88
C ILE A 90 -6.10 0.90 -14.47
N ARG A 91 -6.70 1.99 -14.96
CA ARG A 91 -6.29 3.35 -14.59
C ARG A 91 -6.39 3.59 -13.09
N GLY A 92 -7.56 3.30 -12.50
CA GLY A 92 -7.78 3.51 -11.07
C GLY A 92 -6.87 2.66 -10.18
N LEU A 93 -6.60 1.40 -10.57
CA LEU A 93 -5.66 0.54 -9.84
C LEU A 93 -4.25 1.07 -9.93
N ARG A 94 -3.81 1.52 -11.11
CA ARG A 94 -2.47 2.10 -11.31
C ARG A 94 -2.28 3.38 -10.48
N ASP A 95 -3.25 4.28 -10.50
CA ASP A 95 -3.21 5.52 -9.72
C ASP A 95 -3.17 5.23 -8.21
N ALA A 96 -3.97 4.27 -7.76
CA ALA A 96 -3.99 3.86 -6.35
C ALA A 96 -2.69 3.20 -5.89
N VAL A 97 -2.07 2.35 -6.72
CA VAL A 97 -0.75 1.75 -6.44
C VAL A 97 0.34 2.82 -6.31
N ASN A 98 0.36 3.80 -7.20
CA ASN A 98 1.35 4.87 -7.13
C ASN A 98 1.18 5.72 -5.86
N ASN A 99 -0.07 6.01 -5.49
CA ASN A 99 -0.38 6.76 -4.28
C ASN A 99 0.02 6.00 -3.01
N ILE A 100 -0.35 4.72 -2.89
CA ILE A 100 -0.03 3.93 -1.70
C ILE A 100 1.48 3.70 -1.55
N GLN A 101 2.21 3.56 -2.67
CA GLN A 101 3.68 3.46 -2.66
C GLN A 101 4.32 4.74 -2.11
N ALA A 102 3.90 5.92 -2.58
CA ALA A 102 4.39 7.20 -2.07
C ALA A 102 4.10 7.38 -0.57
N GLN A 103 2.93 6.95 -0.09
CA GLN A 103 2.58 7.00 1.32
C GLN A 103 3.43 6.05 2.17
N LEU A 104 3.67 4.82 1.69
CA LEU A 104 4.53 3.86 2.39
C LEU A 104 5.99 4.34 2.46
N ASP A 105 6.51 4.96 1.41
CA ASP A 105 7.84 5.56 1.41
C ASP A 105 7.95 6.69 2.44
N HIS A 106 6.90 7.52 2.56
CA HIS A 106 6.83 8.57 3.57
C HIS A 106 6.77 7.99 4.99
N GLU A 107 5.92 6.99 5.23
CA GLU A 107 5.82 6.30 6.53
C GLU A 107 7.13 5.59 6.91
N LEU A 108 7.83 4.98 5.94
CA LEU A 108 9.12 4.32 6.19
C LEU A 108 10.17 5.35 6.61
N LYS A 109 10.24 6.49 5.91
CA LYS A 109 11.15 7.59 6.30
C LYS A 109 10.84 8.10 7.70
N ALA A 110 9.56 8.30 8.02
CA ALA A 110 9.13 8.74 9.35
C ALA A 110 9.45 7.71 10.45
N ALA A 111 9.36 6.42 10.15
CA ALA A 111 9.72 5.34 11.09
C ALA A 111 11.24 5.25 11.32
N LEU A 112 12.05 5.51 10.29
CA LEU A 112 13.52 5.49 10.36
C LEU A 112 14.12 6.79 10.92
N HIS A 113 13.41 7.90 10.78
CA HIS A 113 13.82 9.23 11.23
C HIS A 113 12.64 9.92 11.91
N PRO A 114 12.27 9.49 13.13
CA PRO A 114 11.30 10.24 13.90
C PRO A 114 11.84 11.66 14.08
N GLU A 115 11.08 12.68 13.69
CA GLU A 115 11.45 14.05 14.03
C GLU A 115 11.68 14.08 15.54
N ARG A 116 12.85 14.59 15.97
CA ARG A 116 13.06 14.94 17.37
C ARG A 116 11.91 15.88 17.71
N LYS A 117 10.95 15.43 18.53
CA LYS A 117 10.05 16.34 19.24
C LYS A 117 10.95 17.25 20.06
N GLY A 118 11.35 18.38 19.49
CA GLY A 118 11.95 19.48 20.22
C GLY A 118 11.00 19.83 21.37
N PRO A 119 11.52 20.26 22.53
CA PRO A 119 10.69 20.51 23.69
C PRO A 119 9.56 21.44 23.29
N GLN A 120 8.32 21.04 23.59
CA GLN A 120 7.15 21.89 23.52
C GLN A 120 7.50 23.21 24.20
N GLN A 121 7.70 24.27 23.41
CA GLN A 121 7.83 25.62 23.93
C GLN A 121 6.52 25.91 24.69
N PRO A 122 6.56 26.24 25.99
CA PRO A 122 5.37 26.76 26.65
C PRO A 122 5.02 28.07 25.95
N ARG A 123 3.78 28.19 25.48
CA ARG A 123 3.29 29.46 24.94
C ARG A 123 3.34 30.53 26.04
N PRO A 124 3.80 31.76 25.74
CA PRO A 124 3.65 32.89 26.66
C PRO A 124 2.18 33.28 26.82
#